data_AF-A0A4S4NCG1-F1
#
_entry.id   AF-A0A4S4NCG1-F1
#
_cell.length_a   1.000
_cell.length_b   1.000
_cell.length_c   1.000
_cell.angle_alpha   90.00
_cell.angle_beta   90.00
_cell.angle_gamma   90.00
#
_symmetry.space_group_name_H-M   'P 1'
#
loop_
_entity.id
_entity.type
_entity.pdbx_description
1 polymer ?
#
loop_
_entity_poly.entity_id
_entity_poly.type
_entity_poly.pdbx_seq_one_letter_code
_entity_poly.pdbx_strand_id
1 'polypeptide(L)'
;MSDTPRDAAGLDAAGEQSIDPTRAQFDAFKGLDRDHPIEMLNLVRFRDKAIYPPDHPLAKEALTGAEGYANYGKDSAPVLERVGGIILWRGRFETMLIGPSDERWDACFIARYPNAHAFLAMVSDPEYKRAVVHRQAAVETSRLIRTSPASGGASFA
;
A
#
# COMPACT_ATOMS: atom_id res chain seq x y z
N MET A 1 31.51 10.55 -17.61
CA MET A 1 30.53 9.64 -16.97
C MET A 1 29.50 10.55 -16.31
N SER A 2 28.38 10.78 -16.98
CA SER A 2 27.32 11.67 -16.53
C SER A 2 26.33 10.84 -15.74
N ASP A 3 26.32 11.01 -14.42
CA ASP A 3 25.34 10.42 -13.52
C ASP A 3 24.20 11.45 -13.37
N THR A 4 23.08 11.19 -14.04
CA THR A 4 21.87 12.00 -13.89
C THR A 4 20.93 11.24 -12.96
N PRO A 5 20.57 11.79 -11.78
CA PRO A 5 19.63 11.12 -10.89
C PRO A 5 18.26 11.07 -11.58
N ARG A 6 17.64 9.88 -11.60
CA ARG A 6 16.22 9.76 -11.95
C ARG A 6 15.40 10.28 -10.78
N ASP A 7 14.98 11.52 -10.88
CA ASP A 7 13.90 12.07 -10.06
C ASP A 7 12.63 11.27 -10.33
N ALA A 8 12.30 10.32 -9.46
CA ALA A 8 10.96 9.76 -9.35
C ALA A 8 10.09 10.76 -8.58
N ALA A 9 9.85 11.92 -9.19
CA ALA A 9 8.88 12.90 -8.71
C ALA A 9 7.51 12.54 -9.31
N GLY A 10 6.68 11.85 -8.53
CA GLY A 10 5.22 11.94 -8.67
C GLY A 10 4.77 13.15 -7.85
N LEU A 11 4.20 14.16 -8.51
CA LEU A 11 3.80 15.42 -7.91
C LEU A 11 2.67 15.24 -6.87
N ASP A 12 2.68 16.12 -5.85
CA ASP A 12 1.78 16.42 -4.70
C ASP A 12 1.19 17.88 -4.71
N ALA A 13 0.21 18.29 -5.51
CA ALA A 13 -1.04 18.97 -5.14
C ALA A 13 -2.09 19.05 -6.30
N ALA A 14 -3.30 18.53 -6.05
CA ALA A 14 -4.55 18.56 -6.85
C ALA A 14 -4.70 17.48 -7.93
N GLY A 15 -5.03 16.26 -7.50
CA GLY A 15 -5.47 15.14 -8.36
C GLY A 15 -4.55 13.92 -8.39
N GLU A 16 -3.70 13.73 -7.38
CA GLU A 16 -2.52 12.89 -7.54
C GLU A 16 -2.59 11.44 -7.09
N GLN A 17 -1.86 10.64 -7.86
CA GLN A 17 -1.69 9.22 -7.72
C GLN A 17 -0.77 8.92 -6.53
N SER A 18 -1.33 8.79 -5.33
CA SER A 18 -0.58 8.35 -4.15
C SER A 18 -0.39 6.83 -4.17
N ILE A 19 0.66 6.38 -4.88
CA ILE A 19 0.97 4.95 -5.06
C ILE A 19 2.10 4.53 -4.13
N ASP A 20 3.24 5.21 -4.18
CA ASP A 20 4.42 4.95 -3.36
C ASP A 20 4.67 6.11 -2.39
N PRO A 21 5.21 5.85 -1.19
CA PRO A 21 5.54 6.92 -0.26
C PRO A 21 6.71 7.76 -0.78
N THR A 22 6.64 9.07 -0.59
CA THR A 22 7.80 9.94 -0.80
C THR A 22 8.86 9.70 0.28
N ARG A 23 10.10 10.11 0.00
CA ARG A 23 11.19 10.01 0.99
C ARG A 23 10.83 10.73 2.30
N ALA A 24 10.23 11.92 2.23
CA ALA A 24 9.83 12.67 3.41
C ALA A 24 8.75 11.94 4.23
N GLN A 25 7.74 11.35 3.58
CA GLN A 25 6.73 10.53 4.25
C GLN A 25 7.35 9.30 4.92
N PHE A 26 8.30 8.65 4.25
CA PHE A 26 8.99 7.48 4.79
C PHE A 26 9.94 7.85 5.94
N ASP A 27 10.60 9.00 5.88
CA ASP A 27 11.42 9.53 6.97
C ASP A 27 10.56 9.87 8.20
N ALA A 28 9.40 10.50 8.00
CA ALA A 28 8.42 10.74 9.06
C ALA A 28 7.93 9.44 9.70
N PHE A 29 7.62 8.42 8.88
CA PHE A 29 7.25 7.08 9.36
C PHE A 29 8.35 6.47 10.26
N LYS A 30 9.63 6.57 9.85
CA LYS A 30 10.77 6.04 10.61
C LYS A 30 11.10 6.85 11.87
N GLY A 31 10.67 8.11 11.93
CA GLY A 31 10.92 9.02 13.05
C GLY A 31 10.06 8.78 14.29
N LEU A 32 8.98 7.99 14.16
CA LEU A 32 8.15 7.56 15.29
C LEU A 32 8.80 6.40 16.06
N ASP A 33 8.31 6.09 17.27
CA ASP A 33 8.70 4.88 18.01
C ASP A 33 8.49 3.63 17.12
N ARG A 34 9.41 2.67 17.17
CA ARG A 34 9.44 1.51 16.27
C ARG A 34 9.31 0.17 16.98
N ASP A 35 9.25 0.15 18.31
CA ASP A 35 9.32 -1.08 19.11
C ASP A 35 7.94 -1.55 19.61
N HIS A 36 6.87 -0.89 19.18
CA HIS A 36 5.48 -1.27 19.47
C HIS A 36 4.74 -1.72 18.20
N PRO A 37 3.66 -2.54 18.33
CA PRO A 37 2.87 -2.95 17.18
C PRO A 37 2.27 -1.77 16.44
N ILE A 38 2.15 -1.91 15.11
CA ILE A 38 1.56 -0.90 14.24
C ILE A 38 0.44 -1.50 13.41
N GLU A 39 -0.58 -0.69 13.15
CA GLU A 39 -1.71 -1.02 12.28
C GLU A 39 -1.74 -0.09 11.08
N MET A 40 -1.64 -0.69 9.90
CA MET A 40 -1.59 0.01 8.63
C MET A 40 -2.97 -0.06 7.98
N LEU A 41 -3.75 1.01 8.11
CA LEU A 41 -5.02 1.16 7.41
C LEU A 41 -4.75 1.44 5.93
N ASN A 42 -5.28 0.58 5.08
CA ASN A 42 -5.16 0.63 3.63
C ASN A 42 -6.53 0.95 3.03
N LEU A 43 -6.58 2.03 2.25
CA LEU A 43 -7.67 2.34 1.33
C LEU A 43 -7.06 2.37 -0.07
N VAL A 44 -7.56 1.54 -0.99
CA VAL A 44 -6.94 1.36 -2.30
C VAL A 44 -7.98 1.44 -3.39
N ARG A 45 -7.75 2.31 -4.37
CA ARG A 45 -8.51 2.39 -5.62
C ARG A 45 -7.69 1.79 -6.74
N PHE A 46 -8.28 0.88 -7.49
CA PHE A 46 -7.64 0.19 -8.60
C PHE A 46 -7.83 0.96 -9.90
N ARG A 47 -6.91 0.77 -10.83
CA ARG A 47 -7.12 1.16 -12.22
C ARG A 47 -8.09 0.20 -12.88
N ASP A 48 -8.80 0.67 -13.90
CA ASP A 48 -9.57 -0.21 -14.79
C ASP A 48 -8.68 -1.25 -15.47
N LYS A 49 -7.48 -0.84 -15.87
CA LYS A 49 -6.43 -1.69 -16.47
C LYS A 49 -5.11 -1.51 -15.72
N ALA A 50 -4.47 -2.63 -15.38
CA ALA A 50 -3.14 -2.61 -14.78
C ALA A 50 -2.10 -2.15 -15.82
N ILE A 51 -1.14 -1.34 -15.39
CA ILE A 51 -0.07 -0.81 -16.24
C ILE A 51 1.27 -1.29 -15.71
N TYR A 52 1.72 -2.43 -16.21
CA TYR A 52 3.03 -2.98 -15.84
C TYR A 52 4.18 -2.28 -16.58
N PRO A 53 5.40 -2.27 -16.00
CA PRO A 53 6.61 -1.86 -16.71
C PRO A 53 6.77 -2.64 -18.03
N PRO A 54 7.24 -2.03 -19.13
CA PRO A 54 7.30 -2.67 -20.46
C PRO A 54 8.12 -3.98 -20.52
N ASP A 55 9.09 -4.12 -19.63
CA ASP A 55 9.98 -5.28 -19.50
C ASP A 55 9.41 -6.37 -18.57
N HIS A 56 8.28 -6.12 -17.90
CA HIS A 56 7.63 -7.10 -17.04
C HIS A 56 6.91 -8.17 -17.90
N PRO A 57 6.96 -9.47 -17.54
CA PRO A 57 6.30 -10.53 -18.30
C PRO A 57 4.79 -10.30 -18.53
N LEU A 58 4.11 -9.65 -17.57
CA LEU A 58 2.68 -9.33 -17.65
C LEU A 58 2.36 -8.02 -18.40
N ALA A 59 3.34 -7.32 -18.97
CA ALA A 59 3.13 -6.05 -19.66
C ALA A 59 2.26 -6.15 -20.91
N LYS A 60 2.26 -7.33 -21.54
CA LYS A 60 1.44 -7.62 -22.73
C LYS A 60 0.07 -8.20 -22.38
N GLU A 61 -0.15 -8.51 -21.10
CA GLU A 61 -1.42 -9.06 -20.63
C GLU A 61 -2.40 -7.92 -20.39
N ALA A 62 -3.66 -8.11 -20.78
CA ALA A 62 -4.72 -7.12 -20.62
C ALA A 62 -5.38 -7.20 -19.23
N LEU A 63 -4.58 -7.29 -18.17
CA LEU A 63 -5.09 -7.44 -16.81
C LEU A 63 -5.80 -6.18 -16.32
N THR A 64 -6.89 -6.38 -15.58
CA THR A 64 -7.53 -5.33 -14.78
C THR A 64 -6.66 -4.95 -13.58
N GLY A 65 -6.90 -3.78 -13.00
CA GLY A 65 -6.23 -3.41 -11.74
C GLY A 65 -6.54 -4.38 -10.60
N ALA A 66 -7.78 -4.90 -10.54
CA ALA A 66 -8.16 -5.90 -9.54
C ALA A 66 -7.36 -7.22 -9.66
N GLU A 67 -7.15 -7.72 -10.89
CA GLU A 67 -6.31 -8.91 -11.14
C GLU A 67 -4.84 -8.64 -10.81
N GLY A 68 -4.33 -7.46 -11.18
CA GLY A 68 -2.98 -7.05 -10.78
C GLY A 68 -2.83 -7.01 -9.26
N TYR A 69 -3.80 -6.43 -8.54
CA TYR A 69 -3.77 -6.37 -7.08
C TYR A 69 -3.93 -7.75 -6.43
N ALA A 70 -4.66 -8.67 -7.05
CA ALA A 70 -4.76 -10.05 -6.62
C ALA A 70 -3.40 -10.78 -6.73
N ASN A 71 -2.65 -10.55 -7.82
CA ASN A 71 -1.28 -11.06 -7.95
C ASN A 71 -0.36 -10.49 -6.86
N TYR A 72 -0.46 -9.17 -6.58
CA TYR A 72 0.26 -8.57 -5.45
C TYR A 72 -0.06 -9.29 -4.12
N GLY A 73 -1.34 -9.50 -3.83
CA GLY A 73 -1.77 -10.18 -2.60
C GLY A 73 -1.22 -11.60 -2.49
N LYS A 74 -1.29 -12.37 -3.59
CA LYS A 74 -0.76 -13.74 -3.66
C LYS A 74 0.75 -13.78 -3.42
N ASP A 75 1.49 -12.92 -4.11
CA ASP A 75 2.96 -13.00 -4.13
C ASP A 75 3.62 -12.31 -2.93
N SER A 76 2.92 -11.38 -2.26
CA SER A 76 3.39 -10.74 -1.03
C SER A 76 2.99 -11.47 0.26
N ALA A 77 1.97 -12.33 0.23
CA ALA A 77 1.45 -13.02 1.42
C ALA A 77 2.52 -13.85 2.18
N PRO A 78 3.40 -14.63 1.51
CA PRO A 78 4.45 -15.37 2.23
C PRO A 78 5.45 -14.46 2.96
N VAL A 79 5.75 -13.28 2.41
CA VAL A 79 6.65 -12.31 3.06
C VAL A 79 5.95 -11.65 4.25
N LEU A 80 4.67 -11.30 4.09
CA LEU A 80 3.86 -10.75 5.18
C LEU A 80 3.83 -11.71 6.38
N GLU A 81 3.54 -12.99 6.14
CA GLU A 81 3.53 -14.02 7.16
C GLU A 81 4.90 -14.17 7.85
N ARG A 82 5.98 -14.21 7.06
CA ARG A 82 7.36 -14.35 7.56
C ARG A 82 7.81 -13.21 8.47
N VAL A 83 7.32 -11.98 8.26
CA VAL A 83 7.59 -10.85 9.16
C VAL A 83 6.61 -10.75 10.33
N GLY A 84 5.69 -11.70 10.49
CA GLY A 84 4.66 -11.72 11.52
C GLY A 84 3.49 -10.76 11.27
N GLY A 85 3.34 -10.28 10.03
CA GLY A 85 2.23 -9.44 9.63
C GLY A 85 0.95 -10.25 9.47
N ILE A 86 -0.18 -9.66 9.85
CA ILE A 86 -1.52 -10.27 9.69
C ILE A 86 -2.51 -9.25 9.12
N ILE A 87 -3.54 -9.74 8.43
CA ILE A 87 -4.69 -8.90 8.10
C ILE A 87 -5.68 -8.94 9.27
N LEU A 88 -5.73 -7.86 10.03
CA LEU A 88 -6.55 -7.74 11.24
C LEU A 88 -8.03 -7.52 10.91
N TRP A 89 -8.30 -6.78 9.84
CA TRP A 89 -9.66 -6.42 9.43
C TRP A 89 -9.72 -6.21 7.91
N ARG A 90 -10.89 -6.50 7.32
CA ARG A 90 -11.24 -6.16 5.93
C ARG A 90 -12.68 -5.67 5.88
N GLY A 91 -12.92 -4.66 5.05
CA GLY A 91 -14.25 -4.16 4.72
C GLY A 91 -14.45 -4.12 3.22
N ARG A 92 -15.69 -4.39 2.78
CA ARG A 92 -16.14 -4.07 1.43
C ARG A 92 -16.69 -2.64 1.46
N PHE A 93 -16.18 -1.78 0.61
CA PHE A 93 -16.74 -0.44 0.46
C PHE A 93 -18.16 -0.53 -0.10
N GLU A 94 -19.09 0.23 0.48
CA GLU A 94 -20.48 0.29 0.01
C GLU A 94 -20.86 1.71 -0.39
N THR A 95 -20.47 2.71 0.40
CA THR A 95 -20.70 4.12 0.08
C THR A 95 -19.79 5.06 0.88
N MET A 96 -19.60 6.27 0.36
CA MET A 96 -19.02 7.38 1.11
C MET A 96 -20.16 8.21 1.72
N LEU A 97 -20.45 8.01 3.01
CA LEU A 97 -21.53 8.73 3.69
C LEU A 97 -21.16 10.18 4.01
N ILE A 98 -19.91 10.42 4.43
CA ILE A 98 -19.35 11.74 4.73
C ILE A 98 -17.95 11.82 4.12
N GLY A 99 -17.77 12.71 3.15
CA GLY A 99 -16.51 12.89 2.43
C GLY A 99 -16.76 13.35 1.01
N PRO A 100 -15.70 13.58 0.21
CA PRO A 100 -15.84 13.83 -1.21
C PRO A 100 -16.56 12.67 -1.90
N SER A 101 -17.60 12.96 -2.69
CA SER A 101 -18.43 11.92 -3.33
C SER A 101 -17.70 11.11 -4.41
N ASP A 102 -16.55 11.59 -4.87
CA ASP A 102 -15.69 10.96 -5.86
C ASP A 102 -14.64 10.01 -5.25
N GLU A 103 -14.46 10.05 -3.92
CA GLU A 103 -13.66 9.06 -3.20
C GLU A 103 -14.41 7.72 -3.11
N ARG A 104 -13.77 6.69 -3.65
CA ARG A 104 -14.25 5.32 -3.71
C ARG A 104 -13.07 4.37 -3.58
N TRP A 105 -13.29 3.24 -2.92
CA TRP A 105 -12.22 2.31 -2.57
C TRP A 105 -12.59 0.88 -2.95
N ASP A 106 -11.73 0.20 -3.70
CA ASP A 106 -11.94 -1.18 -4.12
C ASP A 106 -11.44 -2.18 -3.05
N ALA A 107 -10.47 -1.76 -2.23
CA ALA A 107 -10.03 -2.52 -1.06
C ALA A 107 -9.88 -1.63 0.18
N CYS A 108 -10.47 -2.09 1.28
CA CYS A 108 -10.32 -1.50 2.62
C CYS A 108 -9.85 -2.59 3.59
N PHE A 109 -8.68 -2.41 4.22
CA PHE A 109 -8.18 -3.39 5.19
C PHE A 109 -7.17 -2.79 6.17
N ILE A 110 -6.95 -3.47 7.28
CA ILE A 110 -5.90 -3.15 8.25
C ILE A 110 -4.91 -4.31 8.29
N ALA A 111 -3.65 -4.03 8.00
CA ALA A 111 -2.55 -4.95 8.23
C ALA A 111 -1.87 -4.59 9.56
N ARG A 112 -1.77 -5.55 10.49
CA ARG A 112 -1.04 -5.38 11.75
C ARG A 112 0.34 -6.02 11.62
N TYR A 113 1.35 -5.31 12.10
CA TYR A 113 2.73 -5.81 12.23
C TYR A 113 3.13 -5.85 13.70
N PRO A 114 4.02 -6.77 14.11
CA PRO A 114 4.51 -6.84 15.48
C PRO A 114 5.20 -5.56 15.93
N ASN A 115 5.87 -4.88 14.98
CA ASN A 115 6.50 -3.58 15.16
C ASN A 115 6.84 -2.93 13.80
N ALA A 116 7.35 -1.70 13.81
CA ALA A 116 7.69 -1.00 12.56
C ALA A 116 8.91 -1.60 11.86
N HIS A 117 9.84 -2.25 12.58
CA HIS A 117 10.97 -2.94 11.98
C HIS A 117 10.52 -4.10 11.09
N ALA A 118 9.47 -4.83 11.49
CA ALA A 118 8.88 -5.89 10.68
C ALA A 118 8.31 -5.38 9.35
N PHE A 119 7.62 -4.23 9.37
CA PHE A 119 7.15 -3.58 8.14
C PHE A 119 8.33 -3.14 7.25
N LEU A 120 9.38 -2.54 7.85
CA LEU A 120 10.58 -2.12 7.12
C LEU A 120 11.34 -3.31 6.51
N ALA A 121 11.39 -4.45 7.22
CA ALA A 121 11.95 -5.69 6.72
C ALA A 121 11.17 -6.21 5.51
N MET A 122 9.83 -6.21 5.58
CA MET A 122 8.97 -6.59 4.47
C MET A 122 9.21 -5.72 3.23
N VAL A 123 9.18 -4.39 3.33
CA VAL A 123 9.37 -3.52 2.16
C VAL A 123 10.80 -3.58 1.57
N SER A 124 11.77 -4.04 2.37
CA SER A 124 13.16 -4.22 1.93
C SER A 124 13.41 -5.59 1.29
N ASP A 125 12.53 -6.56 1.52
CA ASP A 125 12.68 -7.95 1.09
C ASP A 125 12.66 -8.08 -0.44
N PRO A 126 13.59 -8.82 -1.06
CA PRO A 126 13.64 -8.99 -2.51
C PRO A 126 12.40 -9.64 -3.13
N GLU A 127 11.74 -10.57 -2.43
CA GLU A 127 10.48 -11.17 -2.90
C GLU A 127 9.35 -10.14 -2.88
N TYR A 128 9.27 -9.35 -1.80
CA TYR A 128 8.29 -8.27 -1.73
C TYR A 128 8.53 -7.21 -2.80
N LYS A 129 9.78 -6.85 -3.07
CA LYS A 129 10.13 -5.90 -4.15
C LYS A 129 9.72 -6.39 -5.54
N ARG A 130 9.67 -7.70 -5.78
CA ARG A 130 9.08 -8.25 -7.01
C ARG A 130 7.56 -8.18 -6.97
N ALA A 131 6.95 -8.56 -5.85
CA ALA A 131 5.50 -8.55 -5.70
C ALA A 131 4.90 -7.13 -5.78
N VAL A 132 5.56 -6.11 -5.23
CA VAL A 132 5.04 -4.74 -5.17
C VAL A 132 4.90 -4.10 -6.57
N VAL A 133 5.59 -4.61 -7.59
CA VAL A 133 5.40 -4.19 -8.98
C VAL A 133 3.96 -4.43 -9.43
N HIS A 134 3.32 -5.52 -9.00
CA HIS A 134 1.90 -5.78 -9.25
C HIS A 134 1.00 -4.71 -8.61
N ARG A 135 1.33 -4.26 -7.39
CA ARG A 135 0.61 -3.17 -6.71
C ARG A 135 0.78 -1.85 -7.47
N GLN A 136 2.00 -1.52 -7.85
CA GLN A 136 2.29 -0.29 -8.60
C GLN A 136 1.55 -0.25 -9.95
N ALA A 137 1.46 -1.39 -10.63
CA ALA A 137 0.70 -1.53 -11.87
C ALA A 137 -0.82 -1.41 -11.66
N ALA A 138 -1.33 -1.95 -10.56
CA ALA A 138 -2.77 -2.05 -10.28
C ALA A 138 -3.41 -0.78 -9.69
N VAL A 139 -2.67 -0.03 -8.86
CA VAL A 139 -3.26 1.03 -8.00
C VAL A 139 -3.33 2.36 -8.73
N GLU A 140 -4.53 2.95 -8.77
CA GLU A 140 -4.73 4.30 -9.28
C GLU A 140 -4.39 5.36 -8.22
N THR A 141 -4.87 5.16 -7.00
CA THR A 141 -4.53 5.99 -5.83
C THR A 141 -4.76 5.20 -4.55
N SER A 142 -4.11 5.57 -3.46
CA SER A 142 -4.27 4.89 -2.18
C SER A 142 -4.07 5.82 -0.97
N ARG A 143 -4.49 5.33 0.19
CA ARG A 143 -4.10 5.82 1.51
C ARG A 143 -3.47 4.66 2.27
N LEU A 144 -2.28 4.88 2.82
CA LEU A 144 -1.60 3.96 3.72
C LEU A 144 -1.33 4.69 5.03
N ILE A 145 -2.20 4.52 6.01
CA ILE A 145 -2.21 5.29 7.25
C ILE A 145 -1.65 4.41 8.36
N ARG A 146 -0.54 4.85 8.97
CA ARG A 146 0.01 4.23 10.17
C ARG A 146 -0.81 4.66 11.39
N THR A 147 -1.25 3.69 12.17
CA THR A 147 -1.95 3.90 13.45
C THR A 147 -1.28 3.07 14.55
N SER A 148 -1.36 3.55 15.78
CA SER A 148 -1.05 2.74 16.96
C SER A 148 -2.30 1.95 17.34
N PRO A 149 -2.19 0.67 17.72
CA PRO A 149 -3.31 -0.11 18.22
C PRO A 149 -3.99 0.61 19.39
N ALA A 150 -5.32 0.64 19.35
CA ALA A 150 -6.15 1.06 20.48
C ALA A 150 -7.08 -0.09 20.85
N SER A 151 -7.38 -0.21 22.14
CA SER A 151 -8.44 -1.12 22.59
C SER A 151 -9.77 -0.64 22.01
N GLY A 152 -10.58 -1.56 21.48
CA GLY A 152 -11.98 -1.26 21.22
C GLY A 152 -12.71 -0.91 22.52
N GLY A 153 -13.80 -0.16 22.41
CA GLY A 153 -14.62 0.24 23.54
C GLY A 153 -16.09 0.36 23.17
N ALA A 154 -16.95 0.52 24.19
CA ALA A 154 -18.39 0.80 24.01
C ALA A 154 -18.67 2.28 23.66
N SER A 155 -17.62 3.07 23.49
CA SER A 155 -17.59 4.52 23.39
C SER A 155 -16.72 4.91 22.18
N PHE A 156 -16.92 6.12 21.65
CA PHE A 156 -16.12 6.66 20.55
C PHE A 156 -14.75 7.20 20.99
N ALA A 157 -14.50 7.27 22.28
CA ALA A 157 -13.25 7.70 22.92
C ALA A 157 -12.94 6.84 24.15
#